data_AF-A0A2V1CY80-F1
#
_entry.id   AF-A0A2V1CY80-F1
#
_cell.length_a   1.000
_cell.length_b   1.000
_cell.length_c   1.000
_cell.angle_alpha   90.00
_cell.angle_beta   90.00
_cell.angle_gamma   90.00
#
_symmetry.space_group_name_H-M   'P 1'
#
loop_
_entity.id
_entity.type
_entity.pdbx_description
1 polymer ?
#
loop_
_entity_poly.entity_id
_entity_poly.type
_entity_poly.pdbx_seq_one_letter_code
_entity_poly.pdbx_strand_id
1 'polypeptide(L)'
;LSKYIRELTERRLPPTRSIIKNFAELVAGEAVSERWISRFLTRHHQKLTSRWNVCMDRNRHKADSVAKYTLYFNLLQEKITEYALEPSQIYNMDEKGFQLGHIGRSKRVFDR
;
A
#
# COMPACT_ATOMS: atom_id res chain seq x y z
N LEU A 1 -8.29 -7.08 17.49
CA LEU A 1 -7.44 -6.02 16.89
C LEU A 1 -6.17 -6.53 16.21
N SER A 2 -5.31 -7.33 16.84
CA SER A 2 -4.06 -7.78 16.19
C SER A 2 -4.28 -8.61 14.93
N LYS A 3 -5.29 -9.50 14.92
CA LYS A 3 -5.71 -10.25 13.73
C LYS A 3 -6.12 -9.33 12.57
N TYR A 4 -6.88 -8.27 12.87
CA TYR A 4 -7.30 -7.27 11.90
C TYR A 4 -6.11 -6.50 11.29
N ILE A 5 -5.12 -6.11 12.12
CA ILE A 5 -3.89 -5.47 11.65
C ILE A 5 -3.10 -6.41 10.72
N ARG A 6 -3.05 -7.70 11.04
CA ARG A 6 -2.40 -8.70 10.20
C ARG A 6 -3.10 -8.85 8.86
N GLU A 7 -4.41 -9.03 8.83
CA GLU A 7 -5.21 -9.12 7.59
C GLU A 7 -5.02 -7.89 6.70
N LEU A 8 -5.00 -6.69 7.30
CA LEU A 8 -4.71 -5.45 6.56
C LEU A 8 -3.28 -5.41 6.02
N THR A 9 -2.32 -5.93 6.78
CA THR A 9 -0.91 -6.01 6.35
C THR A 9 -0.76 -6.98 5.17
N GLU A 10 -1.40 -8.15 5.22
CA GLU A 10 -1.44 -9.15 4.14
C GLU A 10 -2.07 -8.58 2.86
N ARG A 11 -3.12 -7.76 3.00
CA ARG A 11 -3.75 -7.03 1.88
C ARG A 11 -2.92 -5.85 1.37
N ARG A 12 -1.68 -5.70 1.83
CA ARG A 12 -0.81 -4.54 1.53
C ARG A 12 -1.51 -3.22 1.84
N LEU A 13 -2.26 -3.13 2.94
CA LEU A 13 -2.95 -1.91 3.39
C LEU A 13 -2.73 -1.70 4.90
N PRO A 14 -1.47 -1.66 5.37
CA PRO A 14 -1.17 -1.55 6.79
C PRO A 14 -1.83 -0.29 7.39
N PRO A 15 -2.54 -0.41 8.53
CA PRO A 15 -3.37 0.68 9.04
C PRO A 15 -2.55 1.80 9.68
N THR A 16 -3.20 2.96 9.79
CA THR A 16 -2.71 4.09 10.60
C THR A 16 -3.10 3.92 12.06
N ARG A 17 -2.52 4.71 12.95
CA ARG A 17 -2.98 4.81 14.35
C ARG A 17 -4.46 5.21 14.42
N SER A 18 -4.89 6.17 13.60
CA SER A 18 -6.28 6.62 13.54
C SER A 18 -7.23 5.51 13.09
N ILE A 19 -6.85 4.69 12.10
CA ILE A 19 -7.66 3.54 11.67
C ILE A 19 -7.80 2.52 12.80
N ILE A 20 -6.71 2.23 13.50
CA ILE A 20 -6.69 1.32 14.66
C ILE A 20 -7.59 1.85 15.78
N LYS A 21 -7.55 3.17 16.04
CA LYS A 21 -8.38 3.82 17.04
C LYS A 21 -9.86 3.74 16.68
N ASN A 22 -10.24 4.17 15.49
CA ASN A 22 -11.63 4.14 15.04
C ASN A 22 -12.20 2.72 15.11
N PHE A 23 -11.40 1.71 14.76
CA PHE A 23 -11.79 0.32 14.91
C PHE A 23 -11.91 -0.11 16.38
N ALA A 24 -11.01 0.34 17.25
CA ALA A 24 -11.10 0.08 18.69
C ALA A 24 -12.32 0.74 19.33
N GLU A 25 -12.65 1.97 18.96
CA GLU A 25 -13.85 2.70 19.39
C GLU A 25 -15.11 1.97 18.94
N LEU A 26 -15.15 1.50 17.70
CA LEU A 26 -16.25 0.70 17.17
C LEU A 26 -16.47 -0.59 17.96
N VAL A 27 -15.39 -1.27 18.35
CA VAL A 27 -15.46 -2.51 19.14
C VAL A 27 -15.80 -2.25 20.61
N ALA A 28 -15.30 -1.15 21.18
CA ALA A 28 -15.53 -0.80 22.58
C ALA A 28 -16.91 -0.17 22.82
N GLY A 29 -17.52 0.43 21.79
CA GLY A 29 -18.78 1.18 21.91
C GLY A 29 -18.60 2.56 22.57
N GLU A 30 -17.36 2.98 22.82
CA GLU A 30 -17.03 4.24 23.50
C GLU A 30 -15.76 4.88 22.91
N ALA A 31 -15.54 6.15 23.22
CA ALA A 31 -14.38 6.89 22.75
C ALA A 31 -13.09 6.38 23.42
N VAL A 32 -12.05 6.18 22.61
CA VAL A 32 -10.77 5.64 23.06
C VAL A 32 -9.71 6.73 22.99
N SER A 33 -8.92 6.89 24.05
CA SER A 33 -7.88 7.93 24.06
C SER A 33 -6.72 7.63 23.09
N GLU A 34 -6.06 8.67 22.57
CA GLU A 34 -4.83 8.50 21.78
C GLU A 34 -3.71 7.76 22.56
N ARG A 35 -3.69 7.92 23.89
CA ARG A 35 -2.75 7.24 24.78
C ARG A 35 -2.96 5.73 24.77
N TRP A 36 -4.19 5.27 24.61
CA TRP A 36 -4.51 3.84 24.53
C TRP A 36 -3.76 3.16 23.39
N ILE A 37 -3.71 3.78 22.20
CA ILE A 37 -2.99 3.22 21.04
C ILE A 37 -1.51 3.06 21.35
N SER A 38 -0.89 4.04 22.00
CA SER A 38 0.51 3.94 22.41
C SER A 38 0.71 2.78 23.38
N ARG A 39 -0.14 2.64 24.40
CA ARG A 39 -0.07 1.53 25.37
C ARG A 39 -0.31 0.18 24.70
N PHE A 40 -1.25 0.10 23.77
CA PHE A 40 -1.54 -1.10 22.98
C PHE A 40 -0.32 -1.54 22.16
N LEU A 41 0.30 -0.62 21.42
CA LEU A 41 1.51 -0.93 20.63
C LEU A 41 2.68 -1.33 21.52
N THR A 42 2.89 -0.67 22.67
CA THR A 42 3.93 -1.06 23.63
C THR A 42 3.67 -2.44 24.22
N ARG A 43 2.42 -2.76 24.57
CA ARG A 43 2.05 -4.08 25.12
C ARG A 43 2.26 -5.21 24.11
N HIS A 44 2.03 -4.94 22.83
CA HIS A 44 2.13 -5.93 21.75
C HIS A 44 3.40 -5.77 20.89
N HIS A 45 4.44 -5.11 21.40
CA HIS A 45 5.69 -4.80 20.65
C HIS A 45 6.42 -6.03 20.07
N GLN A 46 6.19 -7.22 20.64
CA GLN A 46 6.75 -8.47 20.12
C GLN A 46 6.15 -8.84 18.76
N LYS A 47 4.85 -8.55 18.55
CA LYS A 47 4.10 -8.90 17.34
C LYS A 47 3.83 -7.70 16.42
N LEU A 48 3.78 -6.49 16.96
CA LEU A 48 3.45 -5.30 16.20
C LEU A 48 4.62 -4.32 16.16
N THR A 49 4.84 -3.71 15.01
CA THR A 49 5.83 -2.66 14.82
C THR A 49 5.21 -1.46 14.12
N SER A 50 5.69 -0.25 14.43
CA SER A 50 5.28 0.96 13.73
C SER A 50 6.45 1.47 12.89
N ARG A 51 6.27 1.57 11.58
CA ARG A 51 7.30 2.06 10.66
C ARG A 51 6.77 3.20 9.82
N TRP A 52 7.66 4.11 9.43
CA TRP A 52 7.34 5.09 8.41
C TRP A 52 7.32 4.39 7.06
N ASN A 53 6.19 4.45 6.38
CA ASN A 53 6.17 4.15 4.96
C ASN A 53 6.82 5.33 4.23
N VAL A 54 7.80 5.01 3.39
CA VAL A 54 8.46 6.02 2.56
C VAL A 54 7.46 6.43 1.49
N CYS A 55 7.40 7.72 1.17
CA CYS A 55 6.65 8.17 0.00
C CYS A 55 7.20 7.49 -1.26
N MET A 56 6.47 7.63 -2.36
CA MET A 56 6.97 7.23 -3.67
C MET A 56 8.38 7.82 -3.88
N ASP A 57 9.32 6.97 -4.29
CA ASP A 57 10.70 7.40 -4.53
C ASP A 57 10.71 8.61 -5.48
N ARG A 58 11.52 9.63 -5.17
CA ARG A 58 11.53 10.89 -5.92
C ARG A 58 11.82 10.69 -7.40
N ASN A 59 12.66 9.73 -7.76
CA ASN A 59 12.96 9.43 -9.16
C ASN A 59 11.75 8.76 -9.83
N ARG A 60 11.03 7.87 -9.13
CA ARG A 60 9.78 7.29 -9.64
C ARG A 60 8.74 8.37 -9.87
N HIS A 61 8.61 9.31 -8.93
CA HIS A 61 7.67 10.42 -9.05
C HIS A 61 7.98 11.35 -10.23
N LYS A 62 9.27 11.57 -10.53
CA LYS A 62 9.71 12.31 -11.74
C LYS A 62 9.55 11.50 -13.03
N ALA A 63 9.56 10.17 -12.94
CA ALA A 63 9.38 9.30 -14.08
C ALA A 63 7.90 9.14 -14.46
N ASP A 64 6.99 9.30 -13.50
CA ASP A 64 5.54 9.32 -13.66
C ASP A 64 5.10 10.47 -14.58
N SER A 65 4.83 10.13 -15.84
CA SER A 65 4.54 11.10 -16.89
C SER A 65 3.55 10.50 -17.87
N VAL A 66 2.37 11.13 -17.96
CA VAL A 66 1.30 10.75 -18.90
C VAL A 66 1.85 10.62 -20.32
N ALA A 67 2.67 11.59 -20.76
CA ALA A 67 3.25 11.56 -22.11
C ALA A 67 4.11 10.31 -22.37
N LYS A 68 4.89 9.86 -21.37
CA LYS A 68 5.71 8.65 -21.50
C LYS A 68 4.83 7.39 -21.57
N TYR A 69 3.77 7.33 -20.78
CA TYR A 69 2.82 6.22 -20.85
C TYR A 69 2.11 6.17 -22.20
N THR A 70 1.62 7.31 -22.69
CA THR A 70 0.99 7.39 -24.01
C THR A 70 1.94 6.92 -25.11
N LEU A 71 3.20 7.39 -25.10
CA LEU A 71 4.20 6.96 -26.07
C LEU A 71 4.48 5.45 -25.98
N TYR A 72 4.64 4.91 -24.77
CA TYR A 72 4.87 3.49 -24.55
C TYR A 72 3.71 2.63 -25.09
N PHE A 73 2.46 2.98 -24.75
CA PHE A 73 1.30 2.20 -25.19
C PHE A 73 1.06 2.30 -26.70
N ASN A 74 1.32 3.46 -27.32
CA ASN A 74 1.27 3.60 -28.77
C ASN A 74 2.30 2.67 -29.45
N LEU A 75 3.54 2.70 -28.99
CA LEU A 75 4.60 1.84 -29.52
C LEU A 75 4.30 0.35 -29.28
N LEU A 76 3.75 0.00 -28.11
CA LEU A 76 3.34 -1.36 -27.79
C LEU A 76 2.27 -1.85 -28.77
N GLN A 77 1.26 -1.03 -29.05
CA GLN A 77 0.19 -1.35 -29.99
C GLN A 77 0.72 -1.56 -31.41
N GLU A 78 1.66 -0.71 -31.86
CA GLU A 78 2.34 -0.89 -33.15
C GLU A 78 3.05 -2.24 -33.21
N LYS A 79 3.81 -2.62 -32.17
CA LYS A 79 4.54 -3.89 -32.14
C LYS A 79 3.65 -5.12 -32.05
N ILE A 80 2.54 -5.05 -31.31
CA ILE A 80 1.53 -6.12 -31.28
C ILE A 80 0.99 -6.36 -32.70
N THR A 81 0.73 -5.28 -33.44
CA THR A 81 0.22 -5.34 -34.80
C THR A 81 1.27 -5.85 -35.79
N GLU A 82 2.51 -5.34 -35.72
CA GLU A 82 3.62 -5.71 -36.61
C GLU A 82 3.94 -7.21 -36.56
N TYR A 83 3.95 -7.79 -35.37
CA TYR A 83 4.29 -9.20 -35.18
C TYR A 83 3.06 -10.12 -35.05
N ALA A 84 1.85 -9.59 -35.22
CA ALA A 84 0.59 -10.32 -35.03
C ALA A 84 0.58 -11.13 -33.71
N LEU A 85 0.93 -10.47 -32.60
CA LEU A 85 1.02 -11.11 -31.30
C LEU A 85 -0.37 -11.46 -30.77
N GLU A 86 -0.56 -12.73 -30.43
CA GLU A 86 -1.77 -13.19 -29.75
C GLU A 86 -1.74 -12.80 -28.27
N PRO A 87 -2.89 -12.54 -27.61
CA PRO A 87 -2.96 -12.19 -26.20
C PRO A 87 -2.24 -13.19 -25.28
N SER A 88 -2.24 -14.47 -25.64
CA SER A 88 -1.54 -15.54 -24.90
C SER A 88 -0.01 -15.41 -24.92
N GLN A 89 0.54 -14.59 -25.81
CA GLN A 89 1.97 -14.34 -25.94
C GLN A 89 2.41 -13.05 -25.21
N ILE A 90 1.45 -12.31 -24.65
CA ILE A 90 1.70 -11.06 -23.93
C ILE A 90 1.79 -11.39 -22.43
N TYR A 91 3.02 -11.46 -21.93
CA TYR A 91 3.29 -11.74 -20.52
C TYR A 91 3.54 -10.44 -19.77
N ASN A 92 2.90 -10.27 -18.62
CA ASN A 92 3.24 -9.18 -17.72
C ASN A 92 4.59 -9.47 -17.05
N MET A 93 5.42 -8.43 -16.91
CA MET A 93 6.77 -8.54 -16.34
C MET A 93 6.81 -8.26 -14.82
N ASP A 94 5.68 -8.03 -14.15
CA ASP A 94 5.66 -7.72 -12.71
C ASP A 94 4.76 -8.62 -11.84
N GLU A 95 5.33 -9.08 -10.71
CA GLU A 95 4.59 -9.68 -9.57
C GLU A 95 4.28 -8.63 -8.48
N LYS A 96 4.67 -7.35 -8.69
CA LYS A 96 4.58 -6.33 -7.64
C LYS A 96 3.52 -5.28 -7.95
N GLY A 97 2.30 -5.57 -7.49
CA GLY A 97 1.24 -4.57 -7.37
C GLY A 97 1.70 -3.28 -6.69
N PHE A 98 1.49 -2.16 -7.39
CA PHE A 98 1.80 -0.80 -6.96
C PHE A 98 0.61 -0.21 -6.17
N GLN A 99 0.88 0.45 -5.04
CA GLN A 99 -0.16 1.17 -4.28
C GLN A 99 -0.42 2.53 -4.93
N LEU A 100 -1.44 2.63 -5.78
CA LEU A 100 -1.94 3.90 -6.30
C LEU A 100 -2.56 4.72 -5.16
N GLY A 101 -2.23 6.02 -5.08
CA GLY A 101 -2.93 6.99 -4.22
C GLY A 101 -2.36 7.22 -2.80
N HIS A 102 -1.37 6.47 -2.33
CA HIS A 102 -0.71 6.73 -1.03
C HIS A 102 0.59 7.50 -1.19
N ILE A 103 0.48 8.76 -1.62
CA ILE A 103 1.64 9.58 -2.06
C ILE A 103 2.40 10.23 -0.87
N GLY A 104 1.90 10.12 0.35
CA GLY A 104 2.49 10.76 1.54
C GLY A 104 3.32 9.84 2.44
N ARG A 105 4.43 10.38 2.97
CA ARG A 105 5.16 9.76 4.09
C ARG A 105 4.19 9.61 5.26
N SER A 106 4.02 8.39 5.73
CA SER A 106 3.04 8.12 6.78
C SER A 106 3.46 6.99 7.70
N LYS A 107 3.17 7.13 8.98
CA LYS A 107 3.47 6.09 9.96
C LYS A 107 2.38 5.03 9.92
N ARG A 108 2.75 3.79 9.63
CA ARG A 108 1.86 2.62 9.55
C ARG A 108 2.24 1.60 10.61
N VAL A 109 1.27 0.83 11.07
CA VAL A 109 1.46 -0.29 12.00
C VAL A 109 1.41 -1.58 11.21
N PHE A 110 2.38 -2.45 11.43
CA PHE A 110 2.57 -3.71 10.74
C PHE A 110 2.56 -4.85 11.76
N ASP A 111 2.06 -6.00 11.33
CA ASP A 111 2.44 -7.27 11.93
C ASP A 111 3.92 -7.53 11.62
N ARG A 112 4.64 -8.11 12.58
CA ARG A 112 6.09 -8.24 12.55
C ARG A 112 6.55 -9.48 11.80
#